data_AF-A0A9E2V1R1-F1
#
_entry.id   AF-A0A9E2V1R1-F1
#
_cell.length_a   1.000
_cell.length_b   1.000
_cell.length_c   1.000
_cell.angle_alpha   90.00
_cell.angle_beta   90.00
_cell.angle_gamma   90.00
#
_symmetry.space_group_name_H-M   'P 1'
#
loop_
_entity.id
_entity.type
_entity.pdbx_description
1 polymer ?
#
loop_
_entity_poly.entity_id
_entity_poly.type
_entity_poly.pdbx_seq_one_letter_code
_entity_poly.pdbx_strand_id
1 'polypeptide(L)'
;MIGLPTETMDDVEAVIKLCKEIKHRFLKASRIRKRIGEITVSINSFVPKPFTPFQWVAMDDERTLKKKIKMIKDGLKKVANVRVHADIPRWAYIQAMFSRGDRRVSEILTLANKNHGNWAQTLKETPINPDFYALRERSLDELLPWDFIDHGIKKSFLKDEYKKALAGKATAPCPMESCNVCGVCKKED
;
A
#
# COMPACT_ATOMS: atom_id res chain seq x y z
N MET A 1 1.37 7.46 2.44
CA MET A 1 0.59 6.21 2.28
C MET A 1 -0.18 5.99 3.57
N ILE A 2 -1.34 5.32 3.52
CA ILE A 2 -2.16 4.99 4.69
C ILE A 2 -2.61 3.53 4.64
N GLY A 3 -3.01 2.96 5.77
CA GLY A 3 -3.43 1.57 5.89
C GLY A 3 -2.28 0.59 5.94
N LEU A 4 -1.11 1.04 6.40
CA LEU A 4 0.05 0.19 6.59
C LEU A 4 -0.18 -0.80 7.75
N PRO A 5 0.49 -1.96 7.73
CA PRO A 5 0.56 -2.83 8.90
C PRO A 5 1.08 -2.02 10.09
N THR A 6 0.52 -2.27 11.28
CA THR A 6 0.83 -1.57 12.55
C THR A 6 0.54 -0.06 12.58
N GLU A 7 -0.04 0.53 11.53
CA GLU A 7 -0.37 1.96 11.51
C GLU A 7 -1.48 2.29 12.51
N THR A 8 -1.24 3.31 13.32
CA THR A 8 -2.18 3.86 14.30
C THR A 8 -2.77 5.18 13.82
N MET A 9 -3.80 5.68 14.52
CA MET A 9 -4.34 7.01 14.23
C MET A 9 -3.35 8.14 14.54
N ASP A 10 -2.42 7.91 15.48
CA ASP A 10 -1.37 8.87 15.82
C ASP A 10 -0.39 9.05 14.66
N ASP A 11 -0.10 7.98 13.91
CA ASP A 11 0.71 8.04 12.68
C ASP A 11 0.02 8.88 11.61
N VAL A 12 -1.30 8.74 11.46
CA VAL A 12 -2.12 9.54 10.53
C VAL A 12 -2.09 11.03 10.93
N GLU A 13 -2.13 11.34 12.22
CA GLU A 13 -1.97 12.71 12.71
C GLU A 13 -0.54 13.24 12.49
N ALA A 14 0.47 12.39 12.67
CA ALA A 14 1.86 12.74 12.43
C ALA A 14 2.11 13.17 10.97
N VAL A 15 1.39 12.60 9.99
CA VAL A 15 1.42 13.07 8.59
C VAL A 15 0.99 14.54 8.48
N ILE A 16 -0.08 14.94 9.17
CA ILE A 16 -0.59 16.32 9.17
C ILE A 16 0.45 17.25 9.80
N LYS A 17 1.02 16.85 10.94
CA LYS A 17 2.07 17.61 11.63
C LYS A 17 3.30 17.80 10.74
N LEU A 18 3.77 16.73 10.11
CA LEU A 18 4.91 16.77 9.21
C LEU A 18 4.67 17.73 8.03
N CYS A 19 3.49 17.69 7.41
CA CYS A 19 3.14 18.60 6.32
C CYS A 19 3.17 20.08 6.76
N LYS A 20 2.69 20.38 7.97
CA LYS A 20 2.74 21.74 8.55
C LYS A 20 4.19 22.18 8.83
N GLU A 21 5.03 21.29 9.34
CA GLU A 21 6.46 21.57 9.56
C GLU A 21 7.20 21.82 8.25
N ILE A 22 6.96 20.99 7.22
CA ILE A 22 7.50 21.20 5.87
C ILE A 22 7.04 22.55 5.33
N LYS A 23 5.75 22.89 5.44
CA LYS A 23 5.22 24.18 5.01
C LYS A 23 5.90 25.35 5.72
N HIS A 24 6.14 25.25 7.02
CA HIS A 24 6.84 26.29 7.79
C HIS A 24 8.27 26.50 7.31
N ARG A 25 9.02 25.41 7.08
CA ARG A 25 10.37 25.48 6.51
C ARG A 25 10.36 26.05 5.10
N PHE A 26 9.40 25.61 4.27
CA PHE A 26 9.23 26.09 2.90
C PHE A 26 8.92 27.59 2.85
N LEU A 27 8.03 28.09 3.72
CA LEU A 27 7.72 29.52 3.85
C LEU A 27 8.98 30.34 4.13
N LYS A 28 9.82 29.90 5.07
CA LYS A 28 11.08 30.60 5.41
C LYS A 28 12.02 30.67 4.21
N ALA A 29 12.21 29.56 3.49
CA ALA A 29 13.06 29.50 2.31
C ALA A 29 12.51 30.35 1.14
N SER A 30 11.19 30.36 0.93
CA SER A 30 10.53 31.10 -0.14
C SER A 30 10.54 32.62 0.04
N ARG A 31 10.66 33.13 1.27
CA ARG A 31 10.75 34.59 1.53
C ARG A 31 11.92 35.24 0.78
N ILE A 32 13.05 34.54 0.68
CA ILE A 32 14.23 35.01 -0.06
C ILE A 32 13.92 35.15 -1.57
N ARG A 33 13.10 34.25 -2.11
CA ARG A 33 12.78 34.17 -3.55
C ARG A 33 11.54 34.98 -3.96
N LYS A 34 10.84 35.63 -3.01
CA LYS A 34 9.58 36.38 -3.21
C LYS A 34 8.46 35.62 -3.95
N ARG A 35 8.57 34.29 -4.10
CA ARG A 35 7.60 33.42 -4.76
C ARG A 35 7.43 32.16 -3.93
N ILE A 36 6.17 31.78 -3.71
CA ILE A 36 5.83 30.54 -3.02
C ILE A 36 5.19 29.56 -3.99
N GLY A 37 5.63 28.31 -3.95
CA GLY A 37 5.02 27.21 -4.70
C GLY A 37 3.83 26.61 -3.95
N GLU A 38 3.22 25.60 -4.57
CA GLU A 38 2.21 24.74 -3.96
C GLU A 38 2.86 23.42 -3.51
N ILE A 39 2.55 22.96 -2.31
CA ILE A 39 2.95 21.63 -1.82
C ILE A 39 1.80 20.68 -2.13
N THR A 40 2.07 19.63 -2.89
CA THR A 40 1.10 18.58 -3.18
C THR A 40 1.38 17.36 -2.32
N VAL A 41 0.45 17.01 -1.45
CA VAL A 41 0.48 15.83 -0.59
C VAL A 41 -0.34 14.72 -1.25
N SER A 42 0.35 13.69 -1.74
CA SER A 42 -0.28 12.52 -2.35
C SER A 42 -0.47 11.40 -1.33
N ILE A 43 -1.72 11.03 -1.08
CA ILE A 43 -2.13 9.99 -0.14
C ILE A 43 -2.65 8.80 -0.94
N ASN A 44 -1.94 7.68 -0.84
CA ASN A 44 -2.35 6.41 -1.45
C ASN A 44 -2.65 5.41 -0.34
N SER A 45 -3.67 4.58 -0.57
CA SER A 45 -4.00 3.42 0.25
C SER A 45 -2.96 2.33 0.04
N PHE A 46 -2.57 1.67 1.11
CA PHE A 46 -1.67 0.52 1.06
C PHE A 46 -2.39 -0.67 0.40
N VAL A 47 -1.72 -1.29 -0.58
CA VAL A 47 -2.23 -2.44 -1.30
C VAL A 47 -1.20 -3.56 -1.19
N PRO A 48 -1.49 -4.65 -0.46
CA PRO A 48 -0.61 -5.81 -0.38
C PRO A 48 -0.28 -6.37 -1.77
N LYS A 49 1.01 -6.67 -2.01
CA LYS A 49 1.50 -7.15 -3.32
C LYS A 49 2.19 -8.50 -3.19
N PRO A 50 2.06 -9.38 -4.20
CA PRO A 50 2.90 -10.58 -4.33
C PRO A 50 4.38 -10.26 -4.21
N PHE A 51 5.14 -11.21 -3.68
CA PHE A 51 6.61 -11.13 -3.61
C PHE A 51 7.13 -9.95 -2.77
N THR A 52 6.30 -9.43 -1.87
CA THR A 52 6.70 -8.43 -0.88
C THR A 52 6.58 -9.00 0.54
N PRO A 53 7.30 -8.45 1.52
CA PRO A 53 7.16 -8.86 2.92
C PRO A 53 5.73 -8.73 3.46
N PHE A 54 4.90 -7.86 2.87
CA PHE A 54 3.52 -7.66 3.29
C PHE A 54 2.48 -8.40 2.46
N GLN A 55 2.88 -9.38 1.64
CA GLN A 55 1.96 -10.15 0.81
C GLN A 55 0.90 -10.94 1.62
N TRP A 56 1.17 -11.18 2.91
CA TRP A 56 0.27 -11.89 3.83
C TRP A 56 -0.71 -10.99 4.57
N VAL A 57 -0.49 -9.67 4.57
CA VAL A 57 -1.26 -8.74 5.42
C VAL A 57 -2.60 -8.42 4.76
N ALA A 58 -3.64 -8.25 5.58
CA ALA A 58 -4.92 -7.71 5.15
C ALA A 58 -4.80 -6.24 4.70
N MET A 59 -5.58 -5.84 3.70
CA MET A 59 -5.77 -4.42 3.43
C MET A 59 -6.81 -3.86 4.40
N ASP A 60 -6.65 -2.60 4.83
CA ASP A 60 -7.71 -1.91 5.56
C ASP A 60 -8.99 -1.81 4.72
N ASP A 61 -10.15 -1.87 5.38
CA ASP A 61 -11.43 -1.74 4.72
C ASP A 61 -11.69 -0.32 4.18
N GLU A 62 -12.62 -0.21 3.23
CA GLU A 62 -12.93 1.06 2.55
C GLU A 62 -13.36 2.17 3.53
N ARG A 63 -14.06 1.82 4.62
CA ARG A 63 -14.54 2.80 5.62
C ARG A 63 -13.38 3.32 6.46
N THR A 64 -12.48 2.45 6.89
CA THR A 64 -11.28 2.82 7.65
C THR A 64 -10.37 3.73 6.83
N LEU A 65 -10.09 3.37 5.57
CA LEU A 65 -9.29 4.20 4.67
C LEU A 65 -9.94 5.56 4.41
N LYS A 66 -11.25 5.61 4.16
CA LYS A 66 -11.98 6.90 4.03
C LYS A 66 -11.85 7.78 5.26
N LYS A 67 -11.91 7.18 6.47
CA LYS A 67 -11.75 7.91 7.74
C LYS A 67 -10.35 8.52 7.84
N LYS A 68 -9.30 7.75 7.54
CA LYS A 68 -7.90 8.21 7.54
C LYS A 68 -7.67 9.33 6.52
N ILE A 69 -8.14 9.16 5.27
CA ILE A 69 -8.07 10.20 4.23
C ILE A 69 -8.78 11.48 4.66
N LYS A 70 -10.00 11.35 5.21
CA LYS A 70 -10.79 12.49 5.66
C LYS A 70 -10.05 13.28 6.74
N MET A 71 -9.48 12.59 7.72
CA MET A 71 -8.70 13.22 8.79
C MET A 71 -7.55 14.07 8.24
N ILE A 72 -6.77 13.53 7.29
CA ILE A 72 -5.65 14.26 6.69
C ILE A 72 -6.15 15.46 5.87
N LYS A 73 -7.20 15.27 5.07
CA LYS A 73 -7.82 16.35 4.28
C LYS A 73 -8.32 17.48 5.19
N ASP A 74 -9.05 17.16 6.25
CA ASP A 74 -9.61 18.15 7.18
C ASP A 74 -8.48 18.87 7.95
N GLY A 75 -7.44 18.14 8.38
CA GLY A 75 -6.30 18.71 9.09
C GLY A 75 -5.41 19.64 8.26
N LEU A 76 -5.40 19.49 6.94
CA LEU A 76 -4.62 20.32 6.00
C LEU A 76 -5.46 21.33 5.22
N LYS A 77 -6.80 21.25 5.29
CA LYS A 77 -7.74 22.12 4.54
C LYS A 77 -7.47 23.61 4.72
N LYS A 78 -7.05 24.04 5.91
CA LYS A 78 -6.79 25.45 6.25
C LYS A 78 -5.34 25.88 5.99
N VAL A 79 -4.47 24.98 5.52
CA VAL A 79 -3.06 25.28 5.29
C VAL A 79 -2.88 25.83 3.87
N ALA A 80 -2.52 27.10 3.77
CA ALA A 80 -2.36 27.78 2.48
C ALA A 80 -1.27 27.14 1.59
N ASN A 81 -1.51 27.11 0.28
CA ASN A 81 -0.66 26.45 -0.74
C ASN A 81 -0.28 25.00 -0.39
N VAL A 82 -1.16 24.26 0.29
CA VAL A 82 -1.06 22.81 0.45
C VAL A 82 -2.28 22.18 -0.19
N ARG A 83 -2.05 21.33 -1.19
CA ARG A 83 -3.07 20.58 -1.90
C ARG A 83 -2.96 19.12 -1.51
N VAL A 84 -4.09 18.49 -1.17
CA VAL A 84 -4.13 17.06 -0.87
C VAL A 84 -4.78 16.32 -2.02
N HIS A 85 -4.02 15.42 -2.65
CA HIS A 85 -4.55 14.44 -3.58
C HIS A 85 -4.61 13.09 -2.87
N ALA A 86 -5.77 12.45 -2.89
CA ALA A 86 -5.95 11.14 -2.29
C ALA A 86 -6.60 10.20 -3.29
N ASP A 87 -6.21 8.94 -3.26
CA ASP A 87 -6.84 7.89 -4.04
C ASP A 87 -8.29 7.62 -3.56
N ILE A 88 -9.03 6.87 -4.38
CA ILE A 88 -10.37 6.40 -4.03
C ILE A 88 -10.20 4.98 -3.47
N PRO A 89 -10.50 4.74 -2.17
CA PRO A 89 -10.24 3.44 -1.54
C PRO A 89 -10.87 2.24 -2.25
N ARG A 90 -11.99 2.42 -2.94
CA ARG A 90 -12.62 1.38 -3.79
C ARG A 90 -11.68 0.86 -4.89
N TRP A 91 -10.90 1.74 -5.53
CA TRP A 91 -9.94 1.32 -6.56
C TRP A 91 -8.78 0.54 -5.95
N ALA A 92 -8.29 0.97 -4.79
CA ALA A 92 -7.28 0.22 -4.05
C ALA A 92 -7.78 -1.17 -3.62
N TYR A 93 -9.06 -1.29 -3.22
CA TYR A 93 -9.69 -2.56 -2.89
C TYR A 93 -9.74 -3.51 -4.10
N ILE A 94 -10.21 -3.02 -5.26
CA ILE A 94 -10.22 -3.80 -6.51
C ILE A 94 -8.79 -4.21 -6.89
N GLN A 95 -7.84 -3.29 -6.75
CA GLN A 95 -6.42 -3.56 -7.00
C GLN A 95 -5.88 -4.65 -6.06
N ALA A 96 -6.23 -4.63 -4.77
CA ALA A 96 -5.80 -5.63 -3.79
C ALA A 96 -6.37 -7.01 -4.11
N MET A 97 -7.64 -7.07 -4.50
CA MET A 97 -8.30 -8.30 -4.95
C MET A 97 -7.54 -8.93 -6.13
N PHE A 98 -7.20 -8.15 -7.16
CA PHE A 98 -6.45 -8.68 -8.31
C PHE A 98 -4.98 -8.97 -7.99
N SER A 99 -4.36 -8.14 -7.15
CA SER A 99 -2.96 -8.34 -6.76
C SER A 99 -2.77 -9.64 -6.00
N ARG A 100 -3.75 -10.03 -5.17
CA ARG A 100 -3.69 -11.26 -4.38
C ARG A 100 -4.64 -12.35 -4.86
N GLY A 101 -5.17 -12.20 -6.07
CA GLY A 101 -6.11 -13.12 -6.68
C GLY A 101 -5.47 -14.41 -7.13
N ASP A 102 -6.27 -15.48 -7.22
CA ASP A 102 -5.95 -16.66 -8.00
C ASP A 102 -6.80 -16.70 -9.27
N ARG A 103 -6.72 -17.80 -10.05
CA ARG A 103 -7.48 -17.96 -11.29
C ARG A 103 -8.97 -17.65 -11.17
N ARG A 104 -9.61 -17.82 -10.01
CA ARG A 104 -11.04 -17.54 -9.82
C ARG A 104 -11.37 -16.06 -10.04
N VAL A 105 -10.45 -15.13 -9.76
CA VAL A 105 -10.72 -13.70 -9.97
C VAL A 105 -10.88 -13.33 -11.45
N SER A 106 -10.53 -14.22 -12.39
CA SER A 106 -10.81 -14.01 -13.82
C SER A 106 -12.31 -13.95 -14.12
N GLU A 107 -13.13 -14.66 -13.34
CA GLU A 107 -14.60 -14.62 -13.48
C GLU A 107 -15.14 -13.23 -13.10
N ILE A 108 -14.58 -12.61 -12.07
CA ILE A 108 -14.91 -11.23 -11.65
C ILE A 108 -14.55 -10.25 -12.76
N LEU A 109 -13.37 -10.41 -13.39
CA LEU A 109 -12.95 -9.56 -14.51
C LEU A 109 -13.86 -9.72 -15.73
N THR A 110 -14.26 -10.96 -16.04
CA THR A 110 -15.21 -11.25 -17.12
C THR A 110 -16.57 -10.61 -16.86
N LEU A 111 -17.05 -10.67 -15.61
CA LEU A 111 -18.30 -10.02 -15.20
C LEU A 111 -18.19 -8.49 -15.25
N ALA A 112 -17.05 -7.93 -14.84
CA ALA A 112 -16.78 -6.49 -14.95
C ALA A 112 -16.86 -6.01 -16.41
N ASN A 113 -16.34 -6.80 -17.34
CA ASN A 113 -16.44 -6.51 -18.77
C ASN A 113 -17.90 -6.56 -19.27
N LYS A 114 -18.67 -7.59 -18.89
CA LYS A 114 -20.10 -7.71 -19.23
C LYS A 114 -20.91 -6.53 -18.67
N ASN A 115 -20.55 -6.03 -17.50
CA ASN A 115 -21.18 -4.89 -16.84
C ASN A 115 -20.57 -3.54 -17.25
N HIS A 116 -19.80 -3.48 -18.36
CA HIS A 116 -19.19 -2.26 -18.88
C HIS A 116 -18.36 -1.46 -17.85
N GLY A 117 -17.66 -2.16 -16.95
CA GLY A 117 -16.84 -1.55 -15.90
C GLY A 117 -17.63 -1.08 -14.67
N ASN A 118 -18.92 -1.42 -14.54
CA ASN A 118 -19.69 -1.14 -13.34
C ASN A 118 -19.29 -2.08 -12.19
N TRP A 119 -18.28 -1.67 -11.42
CA TRP A 119 -17.76 -2.44 -10.29
C TRP A 119 -18.76 -2.61 -9.15
N ALA A 120 -19.65 -1.65 -8.92
CA ALA A 120 -20.64 -1.76 -7.86
C ALA A 120 -21.67 -2.88 -8.15
N GLN A 121 -22.04 -3.05 -9.41
CA GLN A 121 -22.88 -4.15 -9.86
C GLN A 121 -22.09 -5.47 -9.88
N THR A 122 -20.89 -5.46 -10.44
CA THR A 122 -20.01 -6.63 -10.56
C THR A 122 -19.72 -7.28 -9.20
N LEU A 123 -19.39 -6.48 -8.18
CA LEU A 123 -19.09 -6.99 -6.84
C LEU A 123 -20.34 -7.52 -6.11
N LYS A 124 -21.55 -7.14 -6.53
CA LYS A 124 -22.81 -7.68 -6.00
C LYS A 124 -23.23 -8.99 -6.67
N GLU A 125 -22.97 -9.11 -7.97
CA GLU A 125 -23.39 -10.25 -8.79
C GLU A 125 -22.40 -11.42 -8.75
N THR A 126 -21.13 -11.17 -8.38
CA THR A 126 -20.13 -12.22 -8.36
C THR A 126 -20.43 -13.27 -7.28
N PRO A 127 -20.33 -14.57 -7.60
CA PRO A 127 -20.42 -15.63 -6.60
C PRO A 127 -19.14 -15.76 -5.76
N ILE A 128 -18.07 -15.04 -6.12
CA ILE A 128 -16.77 -15.11 -5.46
C ILE A 128 -16.68 -13.98 -4.44
N ASN A 129 -16.43 -14.32 -3.17
CA ASN A 129 -16.22 -13.32 -2.13
C ASN A 129 -14.91 -12.52 -2.39
N PRO A 130 -14.95 -11.22 -2.72
CA PRO A 130 -13.75 -10.45 -2.99
C PRO A 130 -12.95 -10.13 -1.71
N ASP A 131 -13.61 -10.08 -0.55
CA ASP A 131 -12.97 -9.85 0.76
C ASP A 131 -12.00 -10.98 1.12
N PHE A 132 -12.25 -12.20 0.62
CA PHE A 132 -11.34 -13.33 0.78
C PHE A 132 -9.93 -13.02 0.23
N TYR A 133 -9.84 -12.19 -0.81
CA TYR A 133 -8.57 -11.78 -1.42
C TYR A 133 -8.07 -10.45 -0.86
N ALA A 134 -8.95 -9.50 -0.58
CA ALA A 134 -8.60 -8.12 -0.23
C ALA A 134 -8.50 -7.85 1.29
N LEU A 135 -9.33 -8.48 2.13
CA LEU A 135 -9.41 -8.11 3.55
C LEU A 135 -8.96 -9.24 4.49
N ARG A 136 -8.66 -10.43 3.96
CA ARG A 136 -8.17 -11.56 4.73
C ARG A 136 -6.67 -11.45 4.99
N GLU A 137 -6.28 -11.67 6.24
CA GLU A 137 -4.89 -11.96 6.60
C GLU A 137 -4.58 -13.43 6.28
N ARG A 138 -3.42 -13.67 5.66
CA ARG A 138 -2.98 -15.00 5.23
C ARG A 138 -1.94 -15.55 6.19
N SER A 139 -1.97 -16.86 6.41
CA SER A 139 -0.90 -17.51 7.17
C SER A 139 0.42 -17.41 6.41
N LEU A 140 1.54 -17.28 7.13
CA LEU A 140 2.88 -17.33 6.55
C LEU A 140 3.14 -18.67 5.85
N ASP A 141 2.48 -19.75 6.28
CA ASP A 141 2.63 -21.08 5.71
C ASP A 141 1.57 -21.42 4.65
N GLU A 142 0.71 -20.46 4.30
CA GLU A 142 -0.24 -20.60 3.21
C GLU A 142 0.48 -20.76 1.85
N LEU A 143 -0.02 -21.69 1.04
CA LEU A 143 0.36 -21.80 -0.37
C LEU A 143 -0.31 -20.66 -1.15
N LEU A 144 0.51 -19.75 -1.68
CA LEU A 144 0.04 -18.56 -2.37
C LEU A 144 -0.16 -18.83 -3.86
N PRO A 145 -1.13 -18.16 -4.51
CA PRO A 145 -1.41 -18.36 -5.94
C PRO A 145 -0.23 -18.09 -6.87
N TRP A 146 0.78 -17.33 -6.42
CA TRP A 146 1.97 -16.97 -7.20
C TRP A 146 3.24 -17.70 -6.75
N ASP A 147 3.16 -18.63 -5.79
CA ASP A 147 4.33 -19.36 -5.28
C ASP A 147 5.03 -20.21 -6.37
N PHE A 148 4.34 -20.53 -7.47
CA PHE A 148 4.91 -21.30 -8.58
C PHE A 148 5.84 -20.47 -9.49
N ILE A 149 5.87 -19.13 -9.32
CA ILE A 149 6.69 -18.24 -10.11
C ILE A 149 8.03 -18.03 -9.39
N ASP A 150 9.11 -18.51 -10.00
CA ASP A 150 10.46 -18.24 -9.52
C ASP A 150 10.94 -16.86 -10.00
N HIS A 151 11.23 -15.99 -9.04
CA HIS A 151 11.77 -14.65 -9.26
C HIS A 151 13.10 -14.44 -8.51
N GLY A 152 13.72 -15.52 -8.03
CA GLY A 152 15.00 -15.53 -7.33
C GLY A 152 14.95 -15.13 -5.85
N ILE A 153 13.90 -14.44 -5.37
CA ILE A 153 13.81 -14.12 -3.93
C ILE A 153 13.20 -15.30 -3.18
N LYS A 154 13.90 -15.74 -2.13
CA LYS A 154 13.44 -16.80 -1.24
C LYS A 154 12.22 -16.34 -0.44
N LYS A 155 11.16 -17.15 -0.41
CA LYS A 155 9.98 -16.90 0.44
C LYS A 155 10.34 -16.80 1.92
N SER A 156 11.34 -17.54 2.39
CA SER A 156 11.87 -17.45 3.76
C SER A 156 12.42 -16.05 4.08
N PHE A 157 13.16 -15.44 3.15
CA PHE A 157 13.65 -14.07 3.30
C PHE A 157 12.49 -13.08 3.48
N LEU A 158 11.44 -13.19 2.65
CA LEU A 158 10.25 -12.34 2.80
C LEU A 158 9.54 -12.52 4.15
N LYS A 159 9.50 -13.74 4.70
CA LYS A 159 8.97 -13.99 6.06
C LYS A 159 9.81 -13.31 7.14
N ASP A 160 11.13 -13.32 6.99
CA ASP A 160 12.03 -12.69 7.96
C ASP A 160 11.94 -11.16 7.89
N GLU A 161 11.88 -10.59 6.68
CA GLU A 161 11.66 -9.15 6.49
C GLU A 161 10.29 -8.71 7.02
N TYR A 162 9.26 -9.53 6.88
CA TYR A 162 7.94 -9.27 7.47
C TYR A 162 8.02 -9.16 9.00
N LYS A 163 8.68 -10.12 9.67
CA LYS A 163 8.87 -10.10 11.13
C LYS A 163 9.69 -8.89 11.59
N LYS A 164 10.74 -8.52 10.86
CA LYS A 164 11.53 -7.32 11.15
C LYS A 164 10.70 -6.06 11.01
N ALA A 165 9.90 -5.95 9.96
CA ALA A 165 9.03 -4.81 9.72
C ALA A 165 8.00 -4.63 10.85
N LEU A 166 7.37 -5.72 11.30
CA LEU A 166 6.46 -5.68 12.45
C LEU A 166 7.16 -5.28 13.76
N ALA A 167 8.46 -5.57 13.89
CA ALA A 167 9.28 -5.16 15.03
C ALA A 167 9.90 -3.77 14.88
N GLY A 168 9.59 -3.02 13.81
CA GLY A 168 10.19 -1.72 13.52
C GLY A 168 11.71 -1.76 13.26
N LYS A 169 12.24 -2.92 12.88
CA LYS A 169 13.67 -3.12 12.63
C LYS A 169 13.99 -2.90 11.16
N ALA A 170 14.94 -2.02 10.89
CA ALA A 170 15.45 -1.82 9.54
C ALA A 170 16.37 -2.97 9.12
N THR A 171 16.33 -3.32 7.84
CA THR A 171 17.31 -4.19 7.20
C THR A 171 18.36 -3.31 6.52
N ALA A 172 19.63 -3.72 6.60
CA ALA A 172 20.72 -3.02 5.95
C ALA A 172 20.47 -2.94 4.42
N PRO A 173 20.92 -1.86 3.76
CA PRO A 173 20.80 -1.76 2.31
C PRO A 173 21.50 -2.93 1.62
N CYS A 174 20.95 -3.36 0.48
CA CYS A 174 21.55 -4.44 -0.31
C CYS A 174 22.94 -3.99 -0.77
N PRO A 175 24.02 -4.73 -0.44
CA PRO A 175 25.36 -4.36 -0.89
C PRO A 175 25.58 -4.60 -2.38
N MET A 176 24.62 -5.26 -3.07
CA MET A 176 24.63 -5.66 -4.49
C MET A 176 25.73 -6.67 -4.88
N GLU A 177 26.87 -6.63 -4.19
CA GLU A 177 27.99 -7.55 -4.31
C GLU A 177 28.06 -8.42 -3.05
N SER A 178 28.51 -9.67 -3.18
CA SER A 178 28.81 -10.57 -2.05
C SER A 178 27.66 -10.90 -1.07
N CYS A 179 26.39 -10.73 -1.47
CA CYS A 179 25.22 -11.07 -0.63
C CYS A 179 24.24 -12.00 -1.35
N ASN A 180 23.87 -13.12 -0.71
CA ASN A 180 22.92 -14.11 -1.24
C ASN A 180 21.72 -14.36 -0.30
N VAL A 181 21.51 -13.46 0.67
CA VAL A 181 20.51 -13.59 1.73
C VAL A 181 19.09 -13.66 1.14
N CYS A 182 18.77 -12.75 0.22
CA CYS A 182 17.47 -12.75 -0.45
C CYS A 182 17.35 -13.86 -1.50
N GLY A 183 18.47 -14.38 -2.03
CA GLY A 183 18.50 -15.41 -3.08
C GLY A 183 18.70 -14.91 -4.51
N VAL A 184 18.68 -13.59 -4.75
CA VAL A 184 18.79 -13.01 -6.10
C VAL A 184 20.20 -13.15 -6.67
N CYS A 185 21.23 -12.75 -5.93
CA CYS A 185 22.60 -12.89 -6.39
C CYS A 185 23.07 -14.34 -6.21
N LYS A 186 23.62 -14.91 -7.27
CA LYS A 186 24.25 -16.23 -7.25
C LYS A 186 25.63 -16.11 -6.58
N LYS A 187 26.08 -17.17 -5.90
CA LYS A 187 27.50 -17.28 -5.58
C LYS A 187 28.22 -17.52 -6.91
N GLU A 188 29.28 -16.77 -7.18
CA GLU A 188 30.27 -17.22 -8.16
C GLU A 188 30.96 -18.43 -7.53
N ASP A 189 30.88 -19.58 -8.20
CA ASP A 189 31.59 -20.81 -7.84
C ASP A 189 33.06 -20.72 -8.30
#